data_AF-A0A9X3EK05-F1
#
_entry.id   AF-A0A9X3EK05-F1
#
_cell.length_a   1.000
_cell.length_b   1.000
_cell.length_c   1.000
_cell.angle_alpha   90.00
_cell.angle_beta   90.00
_cell.angle_gamma   90.00
#
_symmetry.space_group_name_H-M   'P 1'
#
loop_
_entity.id
_entity.type
_entity.pdbx_description
1 polymer ?
#
loop_
_entity_poly.entity_id
_entity_poly.type
_entity_poly.pdbx_seq_one_letter_code
_entity_poly.pdbx_strand_id
1 'polypeptide(L)'
;MYGSLKTAHGSFRAEDGETCFVQTDERPASEIAQDLDYSTLFALVRTLNPLRMKPEGRPRLHYVFAEVPPDPVQEAVASAGGYLIHKSSLIPHDGLRAPEDIADLALSRIAQRVAAERNLEFTGDHLLQLETELARPPLTDDPAYWRAVFDLGAFAGEALRKVAGGRWIRCDQAGVVPFAFASRFRSEPAQLYVLAKAMKFFANGPEDSLTGFVDLAAPPSPKTSLWSRIFG
;
A
#
# COMPACT_ATOMS: atom_id res chain seq x y z
N MET A 1 -17.92 1.38 4.22
CA MET A 1 -16.80 1.69 5.16
C MET A 1 -15.77 0.57 5.11
N TYR A 2 -14.47 0.88 5.02
CA TYR A 2 -13.42 -0.16 5.04
C TYR A 2 -13.29 -0.76 6.44
N GLY A 3 -13.32 -2.08 6.57
CA GLY A 3 -13.06 -2.76 7.85
C GLY A 3 -11.55 -2.77 8.18
N SER A 4 -11.20 -3.28 9.36
CA SER A 4 -9.81 -3.42 9.82
C SER A 4 -8.90 -4.03 8.74
N LEU A 5 -7.74 -3.40 8.50
CA LEU A 5 -6.69 -3.98 7.67
C LEU A 5 -5.95 -5.13 8.35
N LYS A 6 -6.02 -5.23 9.68
CA LYS A 6 -5.19 -6.15 10.47
C LYS A 6 -5.84 -7.51 10.66
N THR A 7 -7.17 -7.57 10.70
CA THR A 7 -7.92 -8.73 11.17
C THR A 7 -9.09 -9.05 10.26
N ALA A 8 -9.28 -10.34 9.95
CA ALA A 8 -10.50 -10.83 9.37
C ALA A 8 -11.71 -10.54 10.29
N HIS A 9 -12.91 -10.43 9.72
CA HIS A 9 -14.14 -10.19 10.50
C HIS A 9 -14.54 -11.41 11.34
N GLY A 10 -14.22 -12.61 10.86
CA GLY A 10 -14.51 -13.84 11.58
C GLY A 10 -13.63 -15.00 11.10
N SER A 11 -13.76 -16.13 11.80
CA SER A 11 -13.17 -17.38 11.38
C SER A 11 -14.04 -18.56 11.80
N PHE A 12 -14.05 -19.61 11.00
CA PHE A 12 -14.66 -20.90 11.34
C PHE A 12 -13.71 -22.04 10.94
N ARG A 13 -13.97 -23.26 11.42
CA ARG A 13 -13.31 -24.47 10.91
C ARG A 13 -14.20 -25.11 9.87
N ALA A 14 -13.65 -25.38 8.69
CA ALA A 14 -14.32 -26.16 7.66
C ALA A 14 -14.38 -27.64 8.05
N GLU A 15 -15.20 -28.41 7.34
CA GLU A 15 -15.38 -29.85 7.57
C GLU A 15 -14.07 -30.65 7.39
N ASP A 16 -13.18 -30.19 6.51
CA ASP A 16 -11.83 -30.73 6.32
C ASP A 16 -10.83 -30.35 7.45
N GLY A 17 -11.30 -29.58 8.45
CA GLY A 17 -10.51 -29.14 9.59
C GLY A 17 -9.71 -27.86 9.35
N GLU A 18 -9.67 -27.32 8.13
CA GLU A 18 -8.94 -26.10 7.81
C GLU A 18 -9.58 -24.86 8.47
N THR A 19 -8.74 -23.89 8.84
CA THR A 19 -9.25 -22.59 9.31
C THR A 19 -9.65 -21.76 8.11
N CYS A 20 -10.92 -21.36 8.07
CA CYS A 20 -11.46 -20.42 7.09
C CYS A 20 -11.68 -19.07 7.75
N PHE A 21 -10.96 -18.05 7.28
CA PHE A 21 -11.21 -16.67 7.63
C PHE A 21 -12.32 -16.09 6.75
N VAL A 22 -13.08 -15.15 7.31
CA VAL A 22 -14.13 -14.44 6.59
C VAL A 22 -13.85 -12.94 6.64
N GLN A 23 -13.81 -12.32 5.47
CA GLN A 23 -13.80 -10.89 5.30
C GLN A 23 -15.09 -10.47 4.60
N THR A 24 -15.74 -9.40 5.05
CA THR A 24 -16.91 -8.85 4.37
C THR A 24 -16.62 -7.43 3.88
N ASP A 25 -17.19 -7.08 2.73
CA ASP A 25 -17.30 -5.72 2.22
C ASP A 25 -18.75 -5.47 1.78
N GLU A 26 -19.41 -4.61 2.55
CA GLU A 26 -20.84 -4.32 2.41
C GLU A 26 -21.11 -3.14 1.48
N ARG A 27 -20.06 -2.53 0.93
CA ARG A 27 -20.19 -1.41 0.00
C ARG A 27 -20.81 -1.89 -1.31
N PRO A 28 -21.69 -1.10 -1.94
CA PRO A 28 -22.16 -1.38 -3.28
C PRO A 28 -20.99 -1.28 -4.29
N ALA A 29 -21.11 -1.96 -5.43
CA ALA A 29 -20.06 -2.00 -6.44
C ALA A 29 -19.70 -0.60 -6.99
N SER A 30 -20.68 0.31 -7.02
CA SER A 30 -20.51 1.70 -7.42
C SER A 30 -19.62 2.50 -6.45
N GLU A 31 -19.76 2.30 -5.14
CA GLU A 31 -18.89 2.93 -4.12
C GLU A 31 -17.47 2.37 -4.23
N ILE A 32 -17.33 1.05 -4.45
CA ILE A 32 -16.02 0.41 -4.69
C ILE A 32 -15.34 1.01 -5.93
N ALA A 33 -16.11 1.25 -7.00
CA ALA A 33 -15.60 1.79 -8.26
C ALA A 33 -15.14 3.25 -8.14
N GLN A 34 -15.77 4.08 -7.29
CA GLN A 34 -15.37 5.47 -7.07
C GLN A 34 -13.95 5.59 -6.49
N ASP A 35 -13.57 4.62 -5.66
CA ASP A 35 -12.27 4.55 -4.99
C ASP A 35 -11.53 3.26 -5.35
N LEU A 36 -11.46 2.97 -6.65
CA LEU A 36 -11.02 1.67 -7.16
C LEU A 36 -9.60 1.29 -6.72
N ASP A 37 -8.63 2.20 -6.84
CA ASP A 37 -7.23 1.90 -6.51
C ASP A 37 -7.04 1.66 -5.00
N TYR A 38 -7.71 2.45 -4.15
CA TYR A 38 -7.71 2.17 -2.71
C TYR A 38 -8.40 0.83 -2.43
N SER A 39 -9.60 0.60 -2.99
CA SER A 39 -10.35 -0.64 -2.77
C SER A 39 -9.55 -1.87 -3.17
N THR A 40 -8.78 -1.78 -4.24
CA THR A 40 -7.84 -2.81 -4.69
C THR A 40 -6.75 -3.06 -3.63
N LEU A 41 -6.10 -2.02 -3.11
CA LEU A 41 -5.10 -2.16 -2.04
C LEU A 41 -5.71 -2.70 -0.74
N PHE A 42 -6.87 -2.21 -0.32
CA PHE A 42 -7.56 -2.72 0.86
C PHE A 42 -7.89 -4.21 0.71
N ALA A 43 -8.39 -4.64 -0.45
CA ALA A 43 -8.68 -6.04 -0.71
C ALA A 43 -7.41 -6.92 -0.70
N LEU A 44 -6.32 -6.46 -1.32
CA LEU A 44 -5.01 -7.13 -1.26
C LEU A 44 -4.54 -7.30 0.19
N VAL A 45 -4.47 -6.21 0.95
CA VAL A 45 -3.94 -6.21 2.33
C VAL A 45 -4.80 -7.08 3.25
N ARG A 46 -6.13 -6.94 3.16
CA ARG A 46 -7.08 -7.74 3.96
C ARG A 46 -7.08 -9.20 3.56
N THR A 47 -6.59 -9.53 2.36
CA THR A 47 -6.40 -10.92 1.94
C THR A 47 -5.09 -11.51 2.43
N LEU A 48 -3.99 -10.81 2.20
CA LEU A 48 -2.65 -11.27 2.57
C LEU A 48 -2.46 -11.40 4.09
N ASN A 49 -3.04 -10.49 4.88
CA ASN A 49 -2.80 -10.43 6.32
C ASN A 49 -3.28 -11.67 7.09
N PRO A 50 -4.54 -12.12 6.97
CA PRO A 50 -5.00 -13.34 7.63
C PRO A 50 -4.21 -14.58 7.18
N LEU A 51 -3.87 -14.65 5.88
CA LEU A 51 -3.17 -15.80 5.30
C LEU A 51 -1.75 -15.96 5.83
N ARG A 52 -1.01 -14.86 6.05
CA ARG A 52 0.36 -14.92 6.63
C ARG A 52 0.40 -15.14 8.15
N MET A 53 -0.71 -14.94 8.87
CA MET A 53 -0.76 -15.11 10.33
C MET A 53 -0.77 -16.57 10.79
N LYS A 54 -1.14 -17.53 9.93
CA LYS A 54 -1.17 -18.97 10.26
C LYS A 54 -0.57 -19.82 9.14
N PRO A 55 0.73 -19.69 8.81
CA PRO A 55 1.32 -20.33 7.64
C PRO A 55 1.28 -21.87 7.70
N GLU A 56 1.32 -22.45 8.92
CA GLU A 56 1.38 -23.90 9.13
C GLU A 56 0.07 -24.64 8.78
N GLY A 57 -1.07 -23.92 8.69
CA GLY A 57 -2.40 -24.52 8.52
C GLY A 57 -3.05 -24.28 7.16
N ARG A 58 -2.33 -23.67 6.19
CA ARG A 58 -2.87 -23.27 4.87
C ARG A 58 -4.29 -22.69 4.96
N PRO A 59 -4.51 -21.63 5.76
CA PRO A 59 -5.84 -21.09 5.96
C PRO A 59 -6.44 -20.65 4.62
N ARG A 60 -7.76 -20.76 4.51
CA ARG A 60 -8.53 -20.16 3.41
C ARG A 60 -9.09 -18.82 3.86
N LEU A 61 -9.24 -17.88 2.93
CA LEU A 61 -9.97 -16.65 3.17
C LEU A 61 -11.15 -16.56 2.21
N HIS A 62 -12.35 -16.43 2.76
CA HIS A 62 -13.55 -16.09 2.01
C HIS A 62 -13.76 -14.58 2.10
N TYR A 63 -13.65 -13.89 0.96
CA TYR A 63 -13.94 -12.48 0.83
C TYR A 63 -15.36 -12.33 0.27
N VAL A 64 -16.29 -11.95 1.14
CA VAL A 64 -17.73 -11.86 0.85
C VAL A 64 -18.09 -10.43 0.48
N PHE A 65 -18.63 -10.25 -0.73
CA PHE A 65 -19.11 -8.94 -1.18
C PHE A 65 -20.64 -8.88 -1.20
N ALA A 66 -21.20 -7.72 -0.84
CA ALA A 66 -22.63 -7.46 -0.97
C ALA A 66 -23.10 -7.45 -2.43
N GLU A 67 -22.28 -6.89 -3.32
CA GLU A 67 -22.45 -6.89 -4.77
C GLU A 67 -21.15 -7.35 -5.45
N VAL A 68 -21.22 -7.84 -6.69
CA VAL A 68 -20.00 -8.21 -7.43
C VAL A 68 -19.12 -6.96 -7.62
N PRO A 69 -17.89 -6.92 -7.09
CA PRO A 69 -17.06 -5.73 -7.16
C PRO A 69 -16.44 -5.58 -8.57
N PRO A 70 -15.87 -4.41 -8.92
CA PRO A 70 -15.13 -4.24 -10.16
C PRO A 70 -13.95 -5.22 -10.29
N ASP A 71 -13.62 -5.58 -11.52
CA ASP A 71 -12.61 -6.60 -11.86
C ASP A 71 -11.24 -6.42 -11.15
N PRO A 72 -10.65 -5.21 -11.03
CA PRO A 72 -9.38 -5.05 -10.32
C PRO A 72 -9.41 -5.47 -8.84
N VAL A 73 -10.56 -5.31 -8.17
CA VAL A 73 -10.75 -5.76 -6.79
C VAL A 73 -10.92 -7.28 -6.76
N GLN A 74 -11.58 -7.85 -7.76
CA GLN A 74 -11.71 -9.30 -7.87
C GLN A 74 -10.34 -9.97 -8.05
N GLU A 75 -9.57 -9.45 -9.00
CA GLU A 75 -8.21 -9.89 -9.30
C GLU A 75 -7.30 -9.77 -8.09
N ALA A 76 -7.39 -8.66 -7.34
CA ALA A 76 -6.65 -8.45 -6.10
C ALA A 76 -6.89 -9.57 -5.06
N VAL A 77 -8.16 -9.92 -4.81
CA VAL A 77 -8.50 -10.99 -3.87
C VAL A 77 -7.97 -12.33 -4.37
N ALA A 78 -8.24 -12.67 -5.63
CA ALA A 78 -7.84 -13.95 -6.21
C ALA A 78 -6.30 -14.11 -6.24
N SER A 79 -5.59 -13.07 -6.68
CA SER A 79 -4.12 -13.05 -6.78
C SER A 79 -3.45 -13.14 -5.41
N ALA A 80 -4.08 -12.63 -4.37
CA ALA A 80 -3.61 -12.77 -2.99
C ALA A 80 -3.96 -14.14 -2.36
N GLY A 81 -4.67 -15.02 -3.07
CA GLY A 81 -5.05 -16.36 -2.61
C GLY A 81 -6.40 -16.44 -1.88
N GLY A 82 -7.23 -15.40 -1.98
CA GLY A 82 -8.58 -15.38 -1.42
C GLY A 82 -9.63 -15.96 -2.36
N TYR A 83 -10.72 -16.45 -1.79
CA TYR A 83 -11.91 -16.90 -2.50
C TYR A 83 -12.97 -15.79 -2.50
N LEU A 84 -13.47 -15.41 -3.67
CA LEU A 84 -14.48 -14.37 -3.82
C LEU A 84 -15.88 -14.98 -3.68
N ILE A 85 -16.68 -14.46 -2.75
CA ILE A 85 -18.02 -14.99 -2.47
C ILE A 85 -19.05 -13.88 -2.69
N HIS A 86 -20.12 -14.18 -3.44
CA HIS A 86 -21.30 -13.33 -3.56
C HIS A 86 -22.56 -14.19 -3.59
N LYS A 87 -23.57 -13.86 -2.77
CA LYS A 87 -24.80 -14.65 -2.60
C LYS A 87 -24.51 -16.15 -2.40
N SER A 88 -23.56 -16.45 -1.52
CA SER A 88 -23.11 -17.82 -1.20
C SER A 88 -22.48 -18.61 -2.34
N SER A 89 -22.17 -17.96 -3.47
CA SER A 89 -21.53 -18.59 -4.64
C SER A 89 -20.10 -18.08 -4.79
N LEU A 90 -19.19 -18.98 -5.18
CA LEU A 90 -17.84 -18.64 -5.57
C LEU A 90 -17.85 -17.89 -6.90
N ILE A 91 -17.17 -16.75 -6.96
CA ILE A 91 -16.90 -16.04 -8.22
C ILE A 91 -15.52 -16.50 -8.72
N PRO A 92 -15.42 -17.22 -9.84
CA PRO A 92 -14.13 -17.56 -10.43
C PRO A 92 -13.46 -16.31 -11.01
N HIS A 93 -12.13 -16.27 -10.99
CA HIS A 93 -11.34 -15.22 -11.61
C HIS A 93 -10.15 -15.85 -12.34
N ASP A 94 -9.98 -15.47 -13.61
CA ASP A 94 -8.90 -15.94 -14.47
C ASP A 94 -7.87 -14.83 -14.70
N GLY A 95 -6.61 -15.19 -14.90
CA GLY A 95 -5.55 -14.22 -15.24
C GLY A 95 -4.98 -13.51 -14.02
N LEU A 96 -4.35 -14.26 -13.12
CA LEU A 96 -3.76 -13.73 -11.90
C LEU A 96 -2.41 -13.05 -12.16
N ARG A 97 -2.26 -11.82 -11.69
CA ARG A 97 -0.96 -11.12 -11.59
C ARG A 97 -0.32 -11.38 -10.22
N ALA A 98 0.98 -11.11 -10.10
CA ALA A 98 1.61 -11.13 -8.78
C ALA A 98 1.00 -10.02 -7.90
N PRO A 99 0.72 -10.28 -6.60
CA PRO A 99 0.16 -9.27 -5.70
C PRO A 99 0.93 -7.95 -5.68
N GLU A 100 2.27 -8.02 -5.78
CA GLU A 100 3.12 -6.84 -5.87
C GLU A 100 2.97 -6.03 -7.16
N ASP A 101 2.63 -6.65 -8.30
CA ASP A 101 2.38 -5.91 -9.55
C ASP A 101 1.05 -5.16 -9.46
N ILE A 102 0.04 -5.75 -8.81
CA ILE A 102 -1.26 -5.11 -8.56
C ILE A 102 -1.07 -3.94 -7.58
N ALA A 103 -0.32 -4.15 -6.50
CA ALA A 103 -0.01 -3.10 -5.54
C ALA A 103 0.81 -1.97 -6.16
N ASP A 104 1.81 -2.28 -6.99
CA ASP A 104 2.64 -1.30 -7.67
C ASP A 104 1.81 -0.37 -8.57
N LEU A 105 0.91 -0.95 -9.37
CA LEU A 105 -0.01 -0.21 -10.23
C LEU A 105 -0.97 0.67 -9.42
N ALA A 106 -1.61 0.12 -8.39
CA ALA A 106 -2.59 0.85 -7.59
C ALA A 106 -1.93 2.01 -6.81
N LEU A 107 -0.76 1.78 -6.20
CA LEU A 107 0.00 2.84 -5.53
C LEU A 107 0.45 3.90 -6.53
N SER A 108 0.88 3.53 -7.73
CA SER A 108 1.27 4.51 -8.75
C SER A 108 0.12 5.43 -9.17
N ARG A 109 -1.08 4.87 -9.37
CA ARG A 109 -2.29 5.65 -9.69
C ARG A 109 -2.73 6.55 -8.54
N ILE A 110 -2.63 6.08 -7.30
CA ILE A 110 -2.90 6.90 -6.11
C ILE A 110 -1.93 8.08 -6.07
N ALA A 111 -0.63 7.85 -6.24
CA ALA A 111 0.38 8.90 -6.25
C ALA A 111 0.12 9.94 -7.36
N GLN A 112 -0.21 9.49 -8.57
CA GLN A 112 -0.56 10.36 -9.69
C GLN A 112 -1.81 11.21 -9.40
N ARG A 113 -2.85 10.61 -8.82
CA ARG A 113 -4.05 11.36 -8.42
C ARG A 113 -3.72 12.41 -7.36
N VAL A 114 -3.00 12.01 -6.30
CA VAL A 114 -2.57 12.93 -5.22
C VAL A 114 -1.78 14.11 -5.78
N ALA A 115 -0.85 13.82 -6.69
CA ALA A 115 -0.05 14.83 -7.37
C ALA A 115 -0.91 15.77 -8.22
N ALA A 116 -1.83 15.24 -9.02
CA ALA A 116 -2.70 16.03 -9.88
C ALA A 116 -3.66 16.92 -9.08
N GLU A 117 -4.30 16.40 -8.03
CA GLU A 117 -5.24 17.14 -7.17
C GLU A 117 -4.59 18.32 -6.45
N ARG A 118 -3.30 18.21 -6.12
CA ARG A 118 -2.54 19.22 -5.35
C ARG A 118 -1.54 19.99 -6.20
N ASN A 119 -1.49 19.71 -7.51
CA ASN A 119 -0.50 20.26 -8.43
C ASN A 119 0.94 20.09 -7.93
N LEU A 120 1.28 18.88 -7.47
CA LEU A 120 2.59 18.53 -6.94
C LEU A 120 3.40 17.75 -7.99
N GLU A 121 4.71 17.91 -7.93
CA GLU A 121 5.67 17.05 -8.62
C GLU A 121 6.32 16.06 -7.64
N PHE A 122 6.71 14.88 -8.11
CA PHE A 122 7.40 13.88 -7.28
C PHE A 122 8.84 14.32 -6.91
N THR A 123 8.97 15.22 -5.95
CA THR A 123 10.23 15.78 -5.42
C THR A 123 10.23 15.73 -3.89
N GLY A 124 11.42 15.87 -3.26
CA GLY A 124 11.54 15.95 -1.81
C GLY A 124 10.77 17.13 -1.20
N ASP A 125 10.85 18.31 -1.84
CA ASP A 125 10.15 19.52 -1.38
C ASP A 125 8.63 19.37 -1.38
N HIS A 126 8.06 18.79 -2.44
CA HIS A 126 6.62 18.56 -2.51
C HIS A 126 6.16 17.38 -1.64
N LEU A 127 7.04 16.42 -1.36
CA LEU A 127 6.78 15.40 -0.35
C LEU A 127 6.69 16.04 1.04
N LEU A 128 7.60 16.97 1.38
CA LEU A 128 7.54 17.73 2.63
C LEU A 128 6.25 18.58 2.71
N GLN A 129 5.85 19.20 1.60
CA GLN A 129 4.59 19.91 1.51
C GLN A 129 3.40 18.98 1.82
N LEU A 130 3.35 17.81 1.18
CA LEU A 130 2.29 16.82 1.40
C LEU A 130 2.26 16.31 2.85
N GLU A 131 3.43 16.05 3.45
CA GLU A 131 3.54 15.72 4.88
C GLU A 131 2.93 16.80 5.78
N THR A 132 3.23 18.07 5.48
CA THR A 132 2.72 19.21 6.26
C THR A 132 1.20 19.31 6.14
N GLU A 133 0.65 19.12 4.95
CA GLU A 133 -0.80 19.11 4.70
C GLU A 133 -1.50 17.95 5.42
N LEU A 134 -0.89 16.77 5.46
CA LEU A 134 -1.47 15.56 6.05
C LEU A 134 -1.16 15.37 7.54
N ALA A 135 -0.38 16.25 8.17
CA ALA A 135 0.18 16.07 9.53
C ALA A 135 -0.85 15.77 10.65
N ARG A 136 -2.14 15.98 10.39
CA ARG A 136 -3.24 15.63 11.31
C ARG A 136 -4.22 14.66 10.65
N PRO A 137 -3.87 13.37 10.56
CA PRO A 137 -4.77 12.39 10.00
C PRO A 137 -5.93 12.10 10.97
N PRO A 138 -7.01 11.47 10.47
CA PRO A 138 -8.03 10.84 11.31
C PRO A 138 -7.46 9.73 12.22
N LEU A 139 -8.28 9.21 13.13
CA LEU A 139 -7.88 8.16 14.07
C LEU A 139 -7.41 6.89 13.36
N THR A 140 -6.51 6.11 13.98
CA THR A 140 -5.81 4.97 13.34
C THR A 140 -6.70 3.83 12.81
N ASP A 141 -7.95 3.76 13.24
CA ASP A 141 -8.92 2.75 12.79
C ASP A 141 -9.95 3.32 11.79
N ASP A 142 -9.83 4.60 11.43
CA ASP A 142 -10.64 5.26 10.41
C ASP A 142 -10.12 4.91 9.01
N PRO A 143 -10.98 4.54 8.05
CA PRO A 143 -10.58 4.43 6.65
C PRO A 143 -9.81 5.64 6.09
N ALA A 144 -10.12 6.84 6.58
CA ALA A 144 -9.45 8.05 6.15
C ALA A 144 -8.00 8.14 6.66
N TYR A 145 -7.66 7.52 7.80
CA TYR A 145 -6.26 7.34 8.22
C TYR A 145 -5.49 6.48 7.22
N TRP A 146 -6.06 5.35 6.82
CA TRP A 146 -5.41 4.45 5.86
C TRP A 146 -5.28 5.05 4.47
N ARG A 147 -6.25 5.86 4.03
CA ARG A 147 -6.09 6.66 2.80
C ARG A 147 -4.92 7.62 2.91
N ALA A 148 -4.80 8.37 4.03
CA ALA A 148 -3.67 9.27 4.23
C ALA A 148 -2.31 8.53 4.24
N VAL A 149 -2.24 7.32 4.82
CA VAL A 149 -1.07 6.43 4.75
C VAL A 149 -0.73 6.05 3.32
N PHE A 150 -1.73 5.66 2.53
CA PHE A 150 -1.51 5.32 1.13
C PHE A 150 -1.14 6.55 0.30
N ASP A 151 -1.73 7.71 0.52
CA ASP A 151 -1.43 8.94 -0.21
C ASP A 151 0.03 9.35 0.00
N LEU A 152 0.42 9.50 1.26
CA LEU A 152 1.77 9.91 1.61
C LEU A 152 2.81 8.88 1.15
N GLY A 153 2.55 7.60 1.43
CA GLY A 153 3.49 6.54 1.11
C GLY A 153 3.58 6.22 -0.39
N ALA A 154 2.49 6.34 -1.14
CA ALA A 154 2.50 6.20 -2.59
C ALA A 154 3.26 7.35 -3.25
N PHE A 155 2.99 8.59 -2.83
CA PHE A 155 3.70 9.77 -3.33
C PHE A 155 5.20 9.67 -3.06
N ALA A 156 5.59 9.31 -1.84
CA ALA A 156 6.99 9.07 -1.49
C ALA A 156 7.61 7.94 -2.34
N GLY A 157 6.87 6.87 -2.62
CA GLY A 157 7.29 5.79 -3.52
C GLY A 157 7.58 6.26 -4.94
N GLU A 158 6.74 7.12 -5.53
CA GLU A 158 7.01 7.70 -6.85
C GLU A 158 8.15 8.71 -6.85
N ALA A 159 8.28 9.51 -5.77
CA ALA A 159 9.45 10.39 -5.60
C ALA A 159 10.75 9.58 -5.56
N LEU A 160 10.77 8.48 -4.81
CA LEU A 160 11.88 7.52 -4.78
C LEU A 160 12.12 6.88 -6.14
N ARG A 161 11.06 6.46 -6.83
CA ARG A 161 11.15 5.88 -8.17
C ARG A 161 11.79 6.85 -9.16
N LYS A 162 11.45 8.14 -9.08
CA LYS A 162 12.00 9.18 -9.97
C LYS A 162 13.50 9.39 -9.77
N VAL A 163 14.00 9.27 -8.53
CA VAL A 163 15.41 9.52 -8.20
C VAL A 163 16.31 8.29 -8.29
N ALA A 164 15.80 7.11 -7.92
CA ALA A 164 16.60 5.89 -7.81
C ALA A 164 16.03 4.68 -8.57
N GLY A 165 14.91 4.87 -9.27
CA GLY A 165 14.14 3.76 -9.83
C GLY A 165 13.54 2.88 -8.73
N GLY A 166 13.08 1.70 -9.12
CA GLY A 166 12.54 0.71 -8.19
C GLY A 166 11.06 0.44 -8.39
N ARG A 167 10.55 -0.47 -7.57
CA ARG A 167 9.19 -0.99 -7.64
C ARG A 167 8.72 -1.48 -6.28
N TRP A 168 7.42 -1.55 -6.11
CA TRP A 168 6.82 -2.23 -4.96
C TRP A 168 7.03 -3.75 -5.10
N ILE A 169 7.33 -4.38 -3.96
CA ILE A 169 7.50 -5.82 -3.81
C ILE A 169 6.70 -6.31 -2.60
N ARG A 170 6.27 -7.57 -2.63
CA ARG A 170 5.67 -8.20 -1.46
C ARG A 170 6.74 -8.39 -0.39
N CYS A 171 6.41 -8.02 0.84
CA CYS A 171 7.28 -8.20 1.99
C CYS A 171 6.44 -8.50 3.23
N ASP A 172 6.44 -9.77 3.64
CA ASP A 172 5.64 -10.22 4.78
C ASP A 172 6.17 -9.66 6.13
N GLN A 173 7.37 -9.07 6.16
CA GLN A 173 7.95 -8.37 7.32
C GLN A 173 7.60 -6.87 7.39
N ALA A 174 6.94 -6.28 6.39
CA ALA A 174 6.73 -4.83 6.27
C ALA A 174 5.69 -4.22 7.25
N GLY A 175 5.25 -4.95 8.28
CA GLY A 175 4.20 -4.51 9.20
C GLY A 175 2.81 -4.78 8.64
N VAL A 176 1.84 -3.88 8.86
CA VAL A 176 0.41 -4.10 8.52
C VAL A 176 0.18 -4.20 7.02
N VAL A 177 0.86 -3.36 6.23
CA VAL A 177 0.77 -3.41 4.77
C VAL A 177 1.96 -4.24 4.26
N PRO A 178 1.75 -5.42 3.66
CA PRO A 178 2.81 -6.38 3.35
C PRO A 178 3.55 -6.04 2.04
N PHE A 179 3.87 -4.76 1.84
CA PHE A 179 4.60 -4.27 0.67
C PHE A 179 5.75 -3.37 1.09
N ALA A 180 6.90 -3.55 0.45
CA ALA A 180 8.08 -2.70 0.58
C ALA A 180 8.45 -2.12 -0.78
N PHE A 181 9.17 -1.00 -0.79
CA PHE A 181 9.71 -0.43 -2.01
C PHE A 181 11.13 -0.95 -2.22
N ALA A 182 11.33 -1.75 -3.26
CA ALA A 182 12.65 -2.24 -3.66
C ALA A 182 13.30 -1.25 -4.63
N SER A 183 14.48 -0.76 -4.28
CA SER A 183 15.25 0.18 -5.09
C SER A 183 16.74 -0.10 -4.96
N ARG A 184 17.59 0.81 -5.47
CA ARG A 184 19.05 0.73 -5.34
C ARG A 184 19.57 2.00 -4.67
N PHE A 185 20.37 1.83 -3.64
CA PHE A 185 21.06 2.93 -2.97
C PHE A 185 22.55 2.74 -3.13
N ARG A 186 23.24 3.73 -3.72
CA ARG A 186 24.68 3.66 -3.99
C ARG A 186 25.08 2.35 -4.71
N SER A 187 24.24 1.92 -5.65
CA SER A 187 24.33 0.66 -6.42
C SER A 187 24.01 -0.63 -5.67
N GLU A 188 23.74 -0.59 -4.37
CA GLU A 188 23.34 -1.75 -3.57
C GLU A 188 21.81 -1.92 -3.53
N PRO A 189 21.28 -3.15 -3.61
CA PRO A 189 19.86 -3.41 -3.41
C PRO A 189 19.39 -2.94 -2.03
N ALA A 190 18.29 -2.18 -1.99
CA ALA A 190 17.69 -1.69 -0.76
C ALA A 190 16.19 -2.00 -0.74
N GLN A 191 15.67 -2.31 0.44
CA GLN A 191 14.25 -2.44 0.70
C GLN A 191 13.84 -1.35 1.69
N LEU A 192 12.89 -0.52 1.29
CA LEU A 192 12.40 0.59 2.10
C LEU A 192 10.95 0.32 2.52
N TYR A 193 10.69 0.39 3.82
CA TYR A 193 9.34 0.22 4.38
C TYR A 193 8.56 1.54 4.33
N VAL A 194 8.36 2.09 3.12
CA VAL A 194 7.81 3.43 2.89
C VAL A 194 6.44 3.61 3.53
N LEU A 195 5.52 2.64 3.37
CA LEU A 195 4.19 2.67 3.99
C LEU A 195 4.26 2.60 5.53
N ALA A 196 5.17 1.79 6.08
CA ALA A 196 5.38 1.72 7.52
C ALA A 196 5.97 3.03 8.07
N LYS A 197 6.82 3.71 7.30
CA LYS A 197 7.34 5.05 7.64
C LYS A 197 6.23 6.10 7.62
N ALA A 198 5.31 6.06 6.65
CA ALA A 198 4.10 6.89 6.65
C ALA A 198 3.23 6.67 7.89
N MET A 199 3.03 5.42 8.32
CA MET A 199 2.32 5.14 9.58
C MET A 199 3.04 5.75 10.79
N LYS A 200 4.38 5.67 10.85
CA LYS A 200 5.19 6.27 11.92
C LYS A 200 5.15 7.80 11.89
N PHE A 201 5.19 8.43 10.71
CA PHE A 201 5.03 9.87 10.56
C PHE A 201 3.73 10.35 11.21
N PHE A 202 2.62 9.64 10.97
CA PHE A 202 1.36 9.99 11.61
C PHE A 202 1.29 9.71 13.11
N ALA A 203 2.11 8.78 13.63
CA ALA A 203 2.16 8.48 15.05
C ALA A 203 3.09 9.43 15.83
N ASN A 204 4.22 9.79 15.23
CA ASN A 204 5.34 10.45 15.92
C ASN A 204 5.62 11.87 15.39
N GLY A 205 5.03 12.25 14.26
CA GLY A 205 5.21 13.55 13.62
C GLY A 205 6.46 13.64 12.73
N PRO A 206 6.99 14.87 12.53
CA PRO A 206 8.06 15.17 11.57
C PRO A 206 9.38 14.40 11.75
N GLU A 207 9.67 13.89 12.96
CA GLU A 207 10.84 13.03 13.23
C GLU A 207 10.82 11.74 12.41
N ASP A 208 9.64 11.32 11.96
CA ASP A 208 9.43 10.18 11.08
C ASP A 208 9.13 10.57 9.62
N SER A 209 9.59 11.74 9.19
CA SER A 209 9.49 12.19 7.79
C SER A 209 10.08 11.17 6.79
N LEU A 210 9.42 11.05 5.64
CA LEU A 210 9.80 10.22 4.50
C LEU A 210 10.76 10.96 3.56
N THR A 211 10.89 12.28 3.68
CA THR A 211 11.84 13.10 2.89
C THR A 211 13.26 12.56 2.98
N GLY A 212 13.66 12.10 4.17
CA GLY A 212 14.98 11.49 4.38
C GLY A 212 15.25 10.25 3.51
N PHE A 213 14.23 9.51 3.06
CA PHE A 213 14.44 8.44 2.07
C PHE A 213 14.78 9.02 0.70
N VAL A 214 14.08 10.07 0.26
CA VAL A 214 14.32 10.71 -1.05
C VAL A 214 15.68 11.39 -1.07
N ASP A 215 16.04 12.10 0.00
CA ASP A 215 17.32 12.80 0.12
C ASP A 215 18.51 11.84 0.13
N LEU A 216 18.37 10.71 0.83
CA LEU A 216 19.41 9.68 0.85
C LEU A 216 19.55 9.01 -0.54
N ALA A 217 18.46 8.94 -1.32
CA ALA A 217 18.42 8.32 -2.64
C ALA A 217 18.94 9.22 -3.75
N ALA A 218 18.79 10.54 -3.56
CA ALA A 218 19.21 11.53 -4.53
C ALA A 218 20.72 11.44 -4.76
N PRO A 219 21.19 11.59 -6.02
CA PRO A 219 22.62 11.71 -6.27
C PRO A 219 23.17 12.91 -5.47
N PRO A 220 24.40 12.80 -4.93
CA PRO A 220 25.00 13.92 -4.21
C PRO A 220 24.99 15.15 -5.11
N SER A 221 24.44 16.26 -4.60
CA SER A 221 24.37 17.48 -5.40
C SER A 221 25.79 17.87 -5.83
N PRO A 222 26.00 18.18 -7.12
CA PRO A 222 27.26 18.76 -7.55
C PRO A 222 27.30 20.21 -7.02
N LYS A 223 27.88 20.40 -5.82
CA LYS A 223 28.29 21.65 -5.11
C LYS A 223 27.57 21.76 -3.76
N THR A 224 28.28 21.84 -2.63
CA THR A 224 29.36 22.78 -2.32
C THR A 224 30.71 22.10 -2.07
N SER A 225 31.55 21.98 -3.12
CA SER A 225 32.99 21.99 -2.87
C SER A 225 33.38 23.42 -2.50
N LEU A 226 33.60 23.68 -1.22
CA LEU A 226 34.24 24.92 -0.74
C LEU A 226 35.58 25.23 -1.45
N TRP A 227 36.14 24.26 -2.15
CA TRP A 227 37.42 24.34 -2.87
C TRP A 227 37.39 25.16 -4.17
N SER A 228 36.23 25.36 -4.82
CA SER A 228 36.17 26.10 -6.10
C SER A 228 36.04 27.62 -5.97
N ARG A 229 35.95 28.15 -4.73
CA ARG A 229 36.00 29.61 -4.45
C ARG A 229 37.35 30.08 -3.90
N ILE A 230 38.26 29.15 -3.56
CA ILE A 230 39.57 29.48 -2.99
C ILE A 230 40.67 29.52 -4.07
N PHE A 231 40.44 28.91 -5.24
CA PHE A 231 41.41 28.82 -6.32
C PHE A 231 40.89 29.29 -7.70
N GLY A 232 39.88 30.17 -7.70
CA GLY A 232 39.33 30.78 -8.93
C GLY A 232 39.61 32.27 -8.97
#